data_AF-A0A7I9V2A3-F1
#
_entry.id   AF-A0A7I9V2A3-F1
#
_cell.length_a   1.000
_cell.length_b   1.000
_cell.length_c   1.000
_cell.angle_alpha   90.00
_cell.angle_beta   90.00
_cell.angle_gamma   90.00
#
_symmetry.space_group_name_H-M   'P 1'
#
loop_
_entity.id
_entity.type
_entity.pdbx_description
1 polymer ?
#
loop_
_entity_poly.entity_id
_entity_poly.type
_entity_poly.pdbx_seq_one_letter_code
_entity_poly.pdbx_strand_id
1 'polypeptide(L)'
;MIRLALLVTVACGVLSLLAFKNGGVFPGIVFAVCALAPIAGWIAFALRGRNASQPLNGAAKGILSAVSVVLVAALAYSVYWTFWSTKPAKELKYTGDLSKVCDKTYFPQAAEHTGSGPHPIIIFTRSGTGSSLQQVSAPYTAPEAWRTRDEHQVQLVACLDDVSSGEKVDECEFDKGNVPVYQGRYKGRVVEARTGKKVADVQVDGNRTKDCPMITMIQGDVKDNRLHTKPDFDELQRVLGAYVNG
;
A
#
# COMPACT_ATOMS: atom_id res chain seq x y z
N MET A 1 16.30 -2.88 -33.22
CA MET A 1 14.83 -2.78 -33.12
C MET A 1 14.17 -4.10 -32.75
N ILE A 2 14.50 -5.25 -33.36
CA ILE A 2 13.90 -6.56 -33.03
C ILE A 2 14.04 -6.92 -31.54
N ARG A 3 15.23 -6.72 -30.95
CA ARG A 3 15.45 -6.99 -29.50
C ARG A 3 14.53 -6.19 -28.59
N LEU A 4 14.28 -4.91 -28.89
CA LEU A 4 13.40 -4.06 -28.10
C LEU A 4 11.94 -4.52 -28.22
N ALA A 5 11.48 -4.83 -29.43
CA ALA A 5 10.13 -5.34 -29.66
C ALA A 5 9.87 -6.65 -28.92
N LEU A 6 10.86 -7.57 -28.92
CA LEU A 6 10.76 -8.83 -28.20
C LEU A 6 10.69 -8.61 -26.68
N LEU A 7 11.51 -7.72 -26.13
CA LEU A 7 11.45 -7.35 -24.70
C LEU A 7 10.10 -6.76 -24.31
N VAL A 8 9.54 -5.86 -25.13
CA VAL A 8 8.23 -5.26 -24.88
C VAL A 8 7.12 -6.31 -24.91
N THR A 9 7.14 -7.22 -25.88
CA THR A 9 6.16 -8.31 -25.97
C THR A 9 6.22 -9.22 -24.75
N VAL A 10 7.42 -9.63 -24.33
CA VAL A 10 7.60 -10.48 -23.13
C VAL A 10 7.13 -9.74 -21.87
N ALA A 11 7.53 -8.50 -21.69
CA ALA A 11 7.13 -7.69 -20.53
C ALA A 11 5.60 -7.51 -20.47
N CYS A 12 4.96 -7.17 -21.59
CA CYS A 12 3.50 -7.04 -21.66
C CYS A 12 2.80 -8.38 -21.42
N GLY A 13 3.33 -9.50 -21.93
CA GLY A 13 2.79 -10.83 -21.66
C GLY A 13 2.83 -11.19 -20.17
N VAL A 14 3.94 -10.93 -19.49
CA VAL A 14 4.09 -11.15 -18.04
C VAL A 14 3.13 -10.24 -17.26
N LEU A 15 3.04 -8.96 -17.61
CA LEU A 15 2.13 -8.01 -16.96
C LEU A 15 0.65 -8.39 -17.15
N SER A 16 0.28 -8.91 -18.32
CA SER A 16 -1.07 -9.43 -18.59
C SER A 16 -1.43 -10.58 -17.65
N LEU A 17 -0.54 -11.58 -17.51
CA LEU A 17 -0.75 -12.70 -16.59
C LEU A 17 -0.85 -12.26 -15.12
N LEU A 18 -0.01 -11.30 -14.71
CA LEU A 18 -0.06 -10.74 -13.35
C LEU A 18 -1.35 -9.96 -13.09
N ALA A 19 -1.83 -9.19 -14.08
CA ALA A 19 -3.08 -8.46 -13.97
C ALA A 19 -4.26 -9.43 -13.77
N PHE A 20 -4.35 -10.51 -14.56
CA PHE A 20 -5.41 -11.52 -14.39
C PHE A 20 -5.33 -12.24 -13.03
N LYS A 21 -4.12 -12.60 -12.57
CA LYS A 21 -3.94 -13.22 -11.24
C LYS A 21 -4.41 -12.31 -10.09
N ASN A 22 -4.33 -10.99 -10.28
CA ASN A 22 -4.76 -9.99 -9.32
C ASN A 22 -6.21 -9.51 -9.52
N GLY A 23 -6.99 -10.15 -10.41
CA GLY A 23 -8.40 -9.81 -10.68
C GLY A 23 -8.60 -8.64 -11.65
N GLY A 24 -7.55 -8.12 -12.27
CA GLY A 24 -7.59 -7.00 -13.21
C GLY A 24 -7.82 -7.47 -14.64
N VAL A 25 -9.07 -7.74 -15.01
CA VAL A 25 -9.43 -8.20 -16.37
C VAL A 25 -9.07 -7.15 -17.42
N PHE A 26 -9.44 -5.88 -17.19
CA PHE A 26 -9.19 -4.80 -18.16
C PHE A 26 -7.69 -4.53 -18.39
N PRO A 27 -6.85 -4.32 -17.36
CA PRO A 27 -5.40 -4.18 -17.55
C PRO A 27 -4.78 -5.42 -18.22
N GLY A 28 -5.28 -6.62 -17.89
CA GLY A 28 -4.86 -7.87 -18.50
C GLY A 28 -5.05 -7.88 -20.02
N ILE A 29 -6.22 -7.44 -20.49
CA ILE A 29 -6.52 -7.34 -21.93
C ILE A 29 -5.65 -6.29 -22.62
N VAL A 30 -5.49 -5.10 -22.02
CA VAL A 30 -4.67 -4.02 -22.60
C VAL A 30 -3.23 -4.48 -22.80
N PHE A 31 -2.63 -5.11 -21.80
CA PHE A 31 -1.27 -5.65 -21.93
C PHE A 31 -1.17 -6.78 -22.96
N ALA A 32 -2.18 -7.64 -23.07
CA ALA A 32 -2.20 -8.69 -24.11
C ALA A 32 -2.22 -8.08 -25.52
N VAL A 33 -3.04 -7.04 -25.75
CA VAL A 33 -3.09 -6.32 -27.03
C VAL A 33 -1.74 -5.67 -27.35
N CYS A 34 -1.10 -5.03 -26.36
CA CYS A 34 0.21 -4.44 -26.54
C CYS A 34 1.31 -5.48 -26.81
N ALA A 35 1.21 -6.68 -26.25
CA ALA A 35 2.13 -7.77 -26.53
C ALA A 35 2.04 -8.25 -27.99
N LEU A 36 0.82 -8.25 -28.57
CA LEU A 36 0.55 -8.69 -29.94
C LEU A 36 0.82 -7.62 -31.00
N ALA A 37 0.84 -6.34 -30.64
CA ALA A 37 1.01 -5.23 -31.59
C ALA A 37 2.30 -5.32 -32.46
N PRO A 38 3.48 -5.68 -31.93
CA PRO A 38 4.69 -5.83 -32.75
C PRO A 38 4.59 -7.01 -33.73
N ILE A 39 3.93 -8.09 -33.32
CA ILE A 39 3.73 -9.30 -34.13
C ILE A 39 2.76 -8.97 -35.28
N ALA A 40 1.63 -8.33 -34.97
CA ALA A 40 0.67 -7.87 -35.98
C ALA A 40 1.31 -6.89 -36.97
N GLY A 41 2.14 -5.96 -36.48
CA GLY A 41 2.91 -5.03 -37.32
C GLY A 41 3.89 -5.76 -38.25
N TRP A 42 4.59 -6.78 -37.75
CA TRP A 42 5.49 -7.62 -38.56
C TRP A 42 4.74 -8.41 -39.63
N ILE A 43 3.61 -9.04 -39.27
CA ILE A 43 2.76 -9.78 -40.23
C ILE A 43 2.23 -8.83 -41.30
N ALA A 44 1.73 -7.65 -40.91
CA ALA A 44 1.24 -6.65 -41.86
C ALA A 44 2.36 -6.13 -42.79
N PHE A 45 3.57 -5.96 -42.28
CA PHE A 45 4.75 -5.58 -43.08
C PHE A 45 5.17 -6.70 -44.03
N ALA A 46 5.16 -7.96 -43.60
CA ALA A 46 5.50 -9.10 -44.44
C ALA A 46 4.47 -9.35 -45.55
N LEU A 47 3.18 -9.15 -45.26
CA LEU A 47 2.07 -9.29 -46.23
C LEU A 47 1.99 -8.11 -47.21
N ARG A 48 2.36 -6.90 -46.77
CA ARG A 48 2.61 -5.77 -47.68
C ARG A 48 3.96 -5.99 -48.36
N GLY A 49 3.99 -6.83 -49.39
CA GLY A 49 5.11 -6.86 -50.33
C GLY A 49 5.44 -5.46 -50.89
N ARG A 50 6.59 -5.32 -51.58
CA ARG A 50 7.27 -4.10 -52.09
C ARG A 50 6.44 -2.93 -52.68
N ASN A 51 5.13 -3.04 -52.84
CA ASN A 51 4.22 -2.03 -53.41
C ASN A 51 3.64 -1.02 -52.39
N ALA A 52 4.29 -0.80 -51.24
CA ALA A 52 3.82 0.13 -50.21
C ALA A 52 4.24 1.59 -50.52
N SER A 53 3.75 2.16 -51.62
CA SER A 53 4.02 3.55 -52.01
C SER A 53 2.77 4.45 -52.09
N GLN A 54 1.59 3.95 -51.69
CA GLN A 54 0.41 4.81 -51.57
C GLN A 54 0.43 5.59 -50.25
N PRO A 55 0.44 6.94 -50.30
CA PRO A 55 0.41 7.77 -49.09
C PRO A 55 -0.91 7.55 -48.34
N LEU A 56 -0.85 7.46 -47.01
CA LEU A 56 -2.05 7.40 -46.18
C LEU A 56 -2.91 8.65 -46.38
N ASN A 57 -4.18 8.45 -46.76
CA ASN A 57 -5.19 9.51 -46.78
C ASN A 57 -5.28 10.22 -45.42
N GLY A 58 -5.59 11.53 -45.41
CA GLY A 58 -5.65 12.35 -44.19
C GLY A 58 -6.54 11.76 -43.09
N ALA A 59 -7.67 11.14 -43.46
CA ALA A 59 -8.55 10.43 -42.53
C ALA A 59 -7.86 9.25 -41.83
N ALA A 60 -7.05 8.48 -42.55
CA ALA A 60 -6.31 7.35 -41.99
C ALA A 60 -5.22 7.81 -41.00
N LYS A 61 -4.60 8.97 -41.24
CA LYS A 61 -3.67 9.59 -40.27
C LYS A 61 -4.39 10.03 -38.99
N GLY A 62 -5.57 10.63 -39.12
CA GLY A 62 -6.40 11.03 -37.98
C GLY A 62 -6.81 9.83 -37.12
N ILE A 63 -7.28 8.76 -37.75
CA ILE A 63 -7.65 7.51 -37.06
C ILE A 63 -6.46 6.89 -36.36
N LEU A 64 -5.30 6.79 -37.02
CA LEU A 64 -4.09 6.24 -36.40
C LEU A 64 -3.65 7.06 -35.18
N SER A 65 -3.68 8.38 -35.28
CA SER A 65 -3.34 9.27 -34.17
C SER A 65 -4.29 9.06 -32.98
N ALA A 66 -5.59 9.00 -33.22
CA ALA A 66 -6.59 8.74 -32.17
C ALA A 66 -6.38 7.37 -31.50
N VAL A 67 -6.16 6.31 -32.29
CA VAL A 67 -5.88 4.96 -31.78
C VAL A 67 -4.61 4.93 -30.94
N SER A 68 -3.54 5.60 -31.37
CA SER A 68 -2.30 5.70 -30.59
C SER A 68 -2.53 6.40 -29.24
N VAL A 69 -3.28 7.50 -29.21
CA VAL A 69 -3.58 8.21 -27.95
C VAL A 69 -4.37 7.33 -26.99
N VAL A 70 -5.40 6.63 -27.49
CA VAL A 70 -6.22 5.71 -26.67
C VAL A 70 -5.38 4.56 -26.12
N LEU A 71 -4.49 3.97 -26.92
CA LEU A 71 -3.60 2.90 -26.45
C LEU A 71 -2.62 3.37 -25.38
N VAL A 72 -2.03 4.56 -25.55
CA VAL A 72 -1.13 5.14 -24.53
C VAL A 72 -1.90 5.43 -23.23
N ALA A 73 -3.10 6.00 -23.31
CA ALA A 73 -3.94 6.23 -22.14
C ALA A 73 -4.34 4.91 -21.44
N ALA A 74 -4.71 3.88 -22.19
CA ALA A 74 -5.05 2.57 -21.66
C ALA A 74 -3.85 1.89 -20.99
N LEU A 75 -2.65 1.99 -21.58
CA LEU A 75 -1.41 1.50 -21.00
C LEU A 75 -1.07 2.24 -19.70
N ALA A 76 -1.14 3.57 -19.70
CA ALA A 76 -0.89 4.39 -18.52
C ALA A 76 -1.85 4.00 -17.38
N TYR A 77 -3.14 3.84 -17.68
CA TYR A 77 -4.13 3.35 -16.73
C TYR A 77 -3.82 1.93 -16.22
N SER A 78 -3.40 1.02 -17.10
CA SER A 78 -3.08 -0.37 -16.73
C SER A 78 -1.86 -0.46 -15.82
N VAL A 79 -0.83 0.35 -16.08
CA VAL A 79 0.35 0.49 -15.21
C VAL A 79 -0.07 1.09 -13.87
N TYR A 80 -0.85 2.18 -13.87
CA TYR A 80 -1.39 2.79 -12.66
C TYR A 80 -2.17 1.77 -11.81
N TRP A 81 -3.08 1.01 -12.41
CA TRP A 81 -3.84 -0.02 -11.71
C TRP A 81 -2.93 -1.10 -11.12
N THR A 82 -1.95 -1.58 -11.88
CA THR A 82 -1.08 -2.68 -11.43
C THR A 82 -0.23 -2.32 -10.21
N PHE A 83 0.25 -1.08 -10.14
CA PHE A 83 1.24 -0.63 -9.14
C PHE A 83 0.66 0.28 -8.05
N TRP A 84 -0.41 1.03 -8.33
CA TRP A 84 -0.96 2.02 -7.40
C TRP A 84 -2.36 1.71 -6.87
N SER A 85 -3.14 0.78 -7.46
CA SER A 85 -4.47 0.48 -6.95
C SER A 85 -4.43 -0.40 -5.69
N THR A 86 -5.41 -0.19 -4.81
CA THR A 86 -5.69 -1.12 -3.72
C THR A 86 -6.25 -2.43 -4.27
N LYS A 87 -5.82 -3.57 -3.73
CA LYS A 87 -6.19 -4.91 -4.23
C LYS A 87 -6.98 -5.69 -3.17
N PRO A 88 -7.98 -6.49 -3.57
CA PRO A 88 -8.68 -7.37 -2.64
C PRO A 88 -7.77 -8.53 -2.21
N ALA A 89 -7.73 -8.82 -0.92
CA ALA A 89 -7.20 -10.06 -0.38
C ALA A 89 -8.22 -11.19 -0.55
N LYS A 90 -7.71 -12.42 -0.68
CA LYS A 90 -8.55 -13.62 -0.85
C LYS A 90 -9.15 -14.12 0.46
N GLU A 91 -8.41 -14.00 1.56
CA GLU A 91 -8.80 -14.58 2.85
C GLU A 91 -8.37 -13.65 3.98
N LEU A 92 -9.27 -13.45 4.94
CA LEU A 92 -9.04 -12.83 6.24
C LEU A 92 -9.17 -13.94 7.29
N LYS A 93 -8.07 -14.36 7.92
CA LYS A 93 -8.07 -15.48 8.91
C LYS A 93 -7.71 -15.07 10.32
N TYR A 94 -6.96 -13.97 10.44
CA TYR A 94 -6.44 -13.49 11.71
C TYR A 94 -6.43 -11.97 11.69
N THR A 95 -6.54 -11.33 12.86
CA THR A 95 -6.41 -9.87 12.97
C THR A 95 -5.07 -9.36 12.43
N GLY A 96 -4.01 -10.16 12.53
CA GLY A 96 -2.69 -9.82 11.97
C GLY A 96 -2.68 -9.68 10.44
N ASP A 97 -3.59 -10.33 9.71
CA ASP A 97 -3.71 -10.16 8.26
C ASP A 97 -4.12 -8.74 7.88
N LEU A 98 -4.82 -8.02 8.77
CA LEU A 98 -5.24 -6.63 8.56
C LEU A 98 -4.05 -5.66 8.43
N SER A 99 -2.84 -6.06 8.85
CA SER A 99 -1.62 -5.29 8.57
C SER A 99 -1.40 -5.07 7.06
N LYS A 100 -1.87 -6.00 6.21
CA LYS A 100 -1.81 -5.88 4.75
C LYS A 100 -2.64 -4.71 4.22
N VAL A 101 -3.60 -4.19 5.01
CA VAL A 101 -4.33 -2.96 4.66
C VAL A 101 -3.40 -1.76 4.57
N CYS A 102 -2.33 -1.76 5.36
CA CYS A 102 -1.29 -0.74 5.29
C CYS A 102 -0.49 -0.83 3.97
N ASP A 103 -0.37 -2.03 3.39
CA ASP A 103 0.31 -2.31 2.12
C ASP A 103 -0.65 -2.31 0.91
N LYS A 104 -1.62 -1.38 0.88
CA LYS A 104 -2.59 -1.20 -0.22
C LYS A 104 -3.43 -2.45 -0.54
N THR A 105 -3.74 -3.27 0.46
CA THR A 105 -4.70 -4.37 0.32
C THR A 105 -6.01 -4.03 1.03
N TYR A 106 -7.10 -4.72 0.73
CA TYR A 106 -8.35 -4.64 1.48
C TYR A 106 -9.02 -6.01 1.59
N PHE A 107 -9.92 -6.17 2.55
CA PHE A 107 -10.57 -7.44 2.85
C PHE A 107 -12.08 -7.32 2.69
N PRO A 108 -12.68 -7.75 1.57
CA PRO A 108 -14.13 -7.67 1.36
C PRO A 108 -14.98 -8.38 2.44
N GLN A 109 -14.37 -9.30 3.18
CA GLN A 109 -14.94 -10.06 4.28
C GLN A 109 -14.99 -9.30 5.62
N ALA A 110 -14.33 -8.14 5.70
CA ALA A 110 -14.38 -7.26 6.87
C ALA A 110 -15.70 -6.48 6.89
N ALA A 111 -16.08 -6.00 8.07
CA ALA A 111 -17.29 -5.19 8.25
C ALA A 111 -17.18 -3.87 7.46
N GLU A 112 -18.31 -3.44 6.89
CA GLU A 112 -18.38 -2.16 6.16
C GLU A 112 -18.38 -0.99 7.12
N HIS A 113 -17.66 0.07 6.81
CA HIS A 113 -17.65 1.28 7.64
C HIS A 113 -18.88 2.16 7.35
N THR A 114 -20.02 1.80 7.95
CA THR A 114 -21.31 2.50 7.83
C THR A 114 -22.07 2.54 9.16
N GLY A 115 -23.08 3.41 9.25
CA GLY A 115 -23.94 3.56 10.43
C GLY A 115 -23.37 4.51 11.49
N SER A 116 -24.08 4.62 12.61
CA SER A 116 -23.55 5.26 13.82
C SER A 116 -22.55 4.33 14.49
N GLY A 117 -21.46 4.87 15.05
CA GLY A 117 -20.47 4.10 15.78
C GLY A 117 -21.04 3.31 16.98
N PRO A 118 -20.21 2.49 17.65
CA PRO A 118 -18.76 2.47 17.53
C PRO A 118 -18.24 1.60 16.37
N HIS A 119 -17.21 2.07 15.69
CA HIS A 119 -16.55 1.42 14.56
C HIS A 119 -15.29 0.67 15.00
N PRO A 120 -15.27 -0.68 14.98
CA PRO A 120 -14.12 -1.41 15.49
C PRO A 120 -12.85 -1.13 14.69
N ILE A 121 -11.76 -0.84 15.40
CA ILE A 121 -10.49 -0.41 14.84
C ILE A 121 -9.33 -1.29 15.32
N ILE A 122 -8.41 -1.59 14.40
CA ILE A 122 -7.11 -2.19 14.71
C ILE A 122 -6.01 -1.19 14.34
N ILE A 123 -5.02 -1.05 15.21
CA ILE A 123 -3.94 -0.07 15.06
C ILE A 123 -2.63 -0.81 14.83
N PHE A 124 -1.92 -0.42 13.78
CA PHE A 124 -0.58 -0.91 13.46
C PHE A 124 0.42 0.24 13.51
N THR A 125 1.53 0.05 14.22
CA THR A 125 2.63 1.01 14.31
C THR A 125 3.93 0.38 13.84
N ARG A 126 4.82 1.18 13.26
CA ARG A 126 6.19 0.71 12.98
C ARG A 126 6.96 0.63 14.29
N SER A 127 7.62 -0.51 14.53
CA SER A 127 8.55 -0.65 15.65
C SER A 127 9.76 0.26 15.43
N GLY A 128 10.24 0.93 16.49
CA GLY A 128 11.34 1.91 16.39
C GLY A 128 12.66 1.36 15.83
N THR A 129 12.85 0.04 15.82
CA THR A 129 14.03 -0.64 15.26
C THR A 129 13.73 -1.64 14.15
N GLY A 130 12.45 -1.82 13.78
CA GLY A 130 12.01 -2.83 12.81
C GLY A 130 11.37 -2.25 11.57
N SER A 131 11.50 -2.95 10.44
CA SER A 131 10.79 -2.58 9.19
C SER A 131 9.31 -2.98 9.21
N SER A 132 8.93 -3.94 10.05
CA SER A 132 7.57 -4.48 10.16
C SER A 132 6.66 -3.64 11.05
N LEU A 133 5.38 -3.64 10.66
CA LEU A 133 4.29 -3.10 11.46
C LEU A 133 3.90 -4.09 12.58
N GLN A 134 3.65 -3.55 13.76
CA GLN A 134 3.18 -4.29 14.92
C GLN A 134 1.81 -3.80 15.35
N GLN A 135 0.91 -4.73 15.65
CA GLN A 135 -0.39 -4.40 16.21
C GLN A 135 -0.21 -3.81 17.61
N VAL A 136 -0.87 -2.67 17.86
CA VAL A 136 -0.91 -2.07 19.20
C VAL A 136 -1.95 -2.82 20.02
N SER A 137 -1.55 -3.28 21.21
CA SER A 137 -2.46 -3.91 22.16
C SER A 137 -3.23 -2.86 22.95
N ALA A 138 -4.55 -2.87 22.83
CA ALA A 138 -5.42 -2.05 23.68
C ALA A 138 -5.51 -2.65 25.11
N PRO A 139 -5.54 -1.80 26.16
CA PRO A 139 -5.67 -2.25 27.55
C PRO A 139 -7.03 -2.91 27.78
N TYR A 140 -7.15 -3.83 28.74
CA TYR A 140 -8.41 -4.54 29.03
C TYR A 140 -9.59 -3.62 29.37
N THR A 141 -9.31 -2.42 29.87
CA THR A 141 -10.29 -1.39 30.21
C THR A 141 -10.84 -0.63 29.00
N ALA A 142 -10.25 -0.81 27.81
CA ALA A 142 -10.72 -0.11 26.61
C ALA A 142 -12.09 -0.63 26.13
N PRO A 143 -12.90 0.23 25.49
CA PRO A 143 -14.18 -0.20 24.89
C PRO A 143 -13.99 -1.32 23.86
N GLU A 144 -15.03 -2.12 23.65
CA GLU A 144 -14.97 -3.32 22.79
C GLU A 144 -14.49 -3.02 21.36
N ALA A 145 -14.88 -1.88 20.79
CA ALA A 145 -14.45 -1.46 19.45
C ALA A 145 -12.92 -1.33 19.29
N TRP A 146 -12.17 -1.15 20.37
CA TRP A 146 -10.70 -1.09 20.37
C TRP A 146 -10.04 -2.45 20.65
N ARG A 147 -10.83 -3.44 21.03
CA ARG A 147 -10.36 -4.76 21.51
C ARG A 147 -10.99 -5.93 20.75
N THR A 148 -11.65 -5.66 19.63
CA THR A 148 -12.26 -6.73 18.84
C THR A 148 -11.19 -7.77 18.49
N ARG A 149 -11.53 -9.03 18.73
CA ARG A 149 -10.71 -10.19 18.35
C ARG A 149 -11.22 -10.88 17.10
N ASP A 150 -12.43 -10.53 16.67
CA ASP A 150 -13.02 -11.02 15.44
C ASP A 150 -12.57 -10.12 14.29
N GLU A 151 -11.71 -10.66 13.44
CA GLU A 151 -11.19 -9.99 12.25
C GLU A 151 -12.29 -9.56 11.28
N HIS A 152 -13.42 -10.27 11.22
CA HIS A 152 -14.54 -9.94 10.34
C HIS A 152 -15.37 -8.76 10.84
N GLN A 153 -15.29 -8.41 12.13
CA GLN A 153 -15.97 -7.24 12.70
C GLN A 153 -15.17 -5.94 12.55
N VAL A 154 -13.90 -6.01 12.16
CA VAL A 154 -13.06 -4.83 12.02
C VAL A 154 -13.54 -3.98 10.85
N GLN A 155 -13.84 -2.70 11.10
CA GLN A 155 -14.23 -1.74 10.07
C GLN A 155 -13.07 -0.84 9.67
N LEU A 156 -12.20 -0.49 10.62
CA LEU A 156 -11.12 0.48 10.45
C LEU A 156 -9.75 -0.12 10.76
N VAL A 157 -8.74 0.32 10.01
CA VAL A 157 -7.33 0.04 10.29
C VAL A 157 -6.56 1.35 10.33
N ALA A 158 -5.89 1.63 11.44
CA ALA A 158 -4.96 2.75 11.55
C ALA A 158 -3.54 2.26 11.23
N CYS A 159 -2.96 2.78 10.15
CA CYS A 159 -1.61 2.47 9.71
C CYS A 159 -0.68 3.63 10.06
N LEU A 160 0.11 3.47 11.11
CA LEU A 160 1.07 4.44 11.63
C LEU A 160 2.50 4.01 11.24
N ASP A 161 2.84 4.18 9.97
CA ASP A 161 4.01 3.59 9.32
C ASP A 161 5.18 4.57 9.10
N ASP A 162 4.93 5.87 9.09
CA ASP A 162 5.98 6.90 8.99
C ASP A 162 6.34 7.42 10.39
N VAL A 163 7.59 7.19 10.82
CA VAL A 163 8.08 7.55 12.15
C VAL A 163 9.23 8.52 12.03
N SER A 164 9.04 9.71 12.59
CA SER A 164 10.05 10.74 12.70
C SER A 164 10.45 10.99 14.16
N SER A 165 11.64 11.53 14.37
CA SER A 165 12.11 11.93 15.70
C SER A 165 11.55 13.30 16.09
N GLY A 166 10.92 13.37 17.26
CA GLY A 166 10.64 14.59 17.99
C GLY A 166 11.80 14.99 18.91
N GLU A 167 11.47 15.50 20.09
CA GLU A 167 12.45 15.91 21.09
C GLU A 167 13.20 14.69 21.66
N LYS A 168 14.47 14.87 22.04
CA LYS A 168 15.22 13.84 22.78
C LYS A 168 14.59 13.69 24.15
N VAL A 169 14.19 12.47 24.49
CA VAL A 169 13.57 12.12 25.77
C VAL A 169 14.66 11.76 26.78
N ASP A 170 15.52 10.80 26.42
CA ASP A 170 16.61 10.30 27.28
C ASP A 170 17.58 9.43 26.45
N GLU A 171 18.39 8.60 27.10
CA GLU A 171 19.21 7.53 26.51
C GLU A 171 18.92 6.19 27.20
N CYS A 172 18.83 5.11 26.44
CA CYS A 172 18.76 3.75 26.97
C CYS A 172 20.16 3.15 27.05
N GLU A 173 20.53 2.65 28.22
CA GLU A 173 21.78 1.95 28.46
C GLU A 173 21.63 0.47 28.10
N PHE A 174 22.54 -0.03 27.27
CA PHE A 174 22.66 -1.43 26.89
C PHE A 174 24.11 -1.90 27.03
N ASP A 175 24.35 -3.22 27.04
CA ASP A 175 25.68 -3.81 27.16
C ASP A 175 26.72 -3.27 26.15
N LYS A 176 26.25 -2.84 24.97
CA LYS A 176 27.10 -2.31 23.89
C LYS A 176 27.21 -0.79 23.88
N GLY A 177 26.51 -0.09 24.78
CA GLY A 177 26.52 1.36 24.91
C GLY A 177 25.13 1.99 24.97
N ASN A 178 25.11 3.32 24.98
CA ASN A 178 23.88 4.10 25.11
C ASN A 178 23.25 4.40 23.75
N VAL A 179 21.94 4.16 23.61
CA VAL A 179 21.17 4.53 22.44
C VAL A 179 20.24 5.70 22.79
N PRO A 180 20.29 6.82 22.05
CA PRO A 180 19.40 7.95 22.33
C PRO A 180 17.94 7.60 22.02
N VAL A 181 17.05 8.03 22.91
CA VAL A 181 15.60 7.87 22.80
C VAL A 181 15.00 9.22 22.44
N TYR A 182 14.20 9.24 21.38
CA TYR A 182 13.45 10.41 20.95
C TYR A 182 11.95 10.15 21.10
N GLN A 183 11.19 11.23 21.28
CA GLN A 183 9.74 11.15 21.17
C GLN A 183 9.40 10.69 19.74
N GLY A 184 8.71 9.57 19.59
CA GLY A 184 8.23 9.16 18.26
C GLY A 184 7.19 10.14 17.75
N ARG A 185 7.21 10.47 16.46
CA ARG A 185 6.09 11.17 15.80
C ARG A 185 5.61 10.33 14.64
N TYR A 186 4.43 9.74 14.83
CA TYR A 186 3.86 8.74 13.93
C TYR A 186 2.87 9.41 13.01
N LYS A 187 3.19 9.45 11.72
CA LYS A 187 2.26 9.85 10.67
C LYS A 187 1.71 8.61 10.01
N GLY A 188 0.45 8.71 9.60
CA GLY A 188 -0.24 7.56 9.09
C GLY A 188 -1.61 7.90 8.54
N ARG A 189 -2.41 6.87 8.40
CA ARG A 189 -3.73 6.96 7.78
C ARG A 189 -4.69 5.96 8.38
N VAL A 190 -5.95 6.38 8.49
CA VAL A 190 -7.07 5.52 8.84
C VAL A 190 -7.71 5.05 7.53
N VAL A 191 -7.91 3.74 7.42
CA VAL A 191 -8.36 3.08 6.20
C VAL A 191 -9.52 2.15 6.52
N GLU A 192 -10.54 2.13 5.68
CA GLU A 192 -11.62 1.14 5.78
C GLU A 192 -11.07 -0.25 5.41
N ALA A 193 -11.21 -1.22 6.31
CA ALA A 193 -10.72 -2.58 6.11
C ALA A 193 -11.37 -3.26 4.90
N ARG A 194 -12.68 -3.02 4.69
CA ARG A 194 -13.47 -3.67 3.64
C ARG A 194 -13.14 -3.21 2.23
N THR A 195 -12.83 -1.93 2.03
CA THR A 195 -12.67 -1.34 0.69
C THR A 195 -11.25 -0.84 0.43
N GLY A 196 -10.44 -0.67 1.47
CA GLY A 196 -9.12 -0.03 1.39
C GLY A 196 -9.19 1.48 1.17
N LYS A 197 -10.39 2.08 1.25
CA LYS A 197 -10.58 3.51 1.10
C LYS A 197 -9.95 4.25 2.27
N LYS A 198 -9.15 5.27 1.97
CA LYS A 198 -8.62 6.17 3.00
C LYS A 198 -9.77 6.99 3.61
N VAL A 199 -9.88 6.95 4.93
CA VAL A 199 -10.83 7.74 5.72
C VAL A 199 -10.18 9.08 6.07
N ALA A 200 -8.98 9.05 6.64
CA ALA A 200 -8.24 10.24 7.04
C ALA A 200 -6.73 10.02 7.08
N ASP A 201 -5.97 11.11 7.03
CA ASP A 201 -4.57 11.13 7.46
C ASP A 201 -4.52 11.52 8.94
N VAL A 202 -3.62 10.91 9.70
CA VAL A 202 -3.51 11.10 11.15
C VAL A 202 -2.05 11.27 11.57
N GLN A 203 -1.87 11.99 12.67
CA GLN A 203 -0.58 12.08 13.35
C GLN A 203 -0.79 11.82 14.84
N VAL A 204 0.05 10.97 15.41
CA VAL A 204 0.03 10.57 16.80
C VAL A 204 1.43 10.73 17.36
N ASP A 205 1.57 11.39 18.49
CA ASP A 205 2.85 11.54 19.14
C ASP A 205 3.11 10.38 20.12
N GLY A 206 4.36 9.97 20.20
CA GLY A 206 4.86 9.03 21.20
C GLY A 206 4.90 9.68 22.59
N ASN A 207 4.98 8.85 23.62
CA ASN A 207 5.11 9.32 24.99
C ASN A 207 6.40 10.16 25.18
N ARG A 208 6.35 11.15 26.08
CA ARG A 208 7.50 11.95 26.51
C ARG A 208 8.29 11.31 27.64
N THR A 209 7.89 10.13 28.12
CA THR A 209 8.64 9.36 29.11
C THR A 209 9.54 8.33 28.43
N LYS A 210 10.69 8.07 29.05
CA LYS A 210 11.64 7.04 28.63
C LYS A 210 10.96 5.66 28.62
N ASP A 211 10.98 4.99 27.47
CA ASP A 211 10.56 3.59 27.29
C ASP A 211 11.71 2.81 26.65
N CYS A 212 12.46 2.09 27.48
CA CYS A 212 13.62 1.31 27.03
C CYS A 212 13.23 -0.16 26.87
N PRO A 213 13.35 -0.73 25.65
CA PRO A 213 13.17 -2.16 25.49
C PRO A 213 14.27 -2.90 26.24
N MET A 214 13.95 -4.08 26.80
CA MET A 214 14.94 -4.94 27.45
C MET A 214 16.04 -5.39 26.47
N ILE A 215 15.65 -5.65 25.22
CA ILE A 215 16.54 -6.06 24.15
C ILE A 215 16.14 -5.29 22.90
N THR A 216 17.11 -4.75 22.17
CA THR A 216 16.90 -4.19 20.84
C THR A 216 17.97 -4.72 19.89
N MET A 217 17.57 -5.00 18.65
CA MET A 217 18.51 -5.32 17.57
C MET A 217 18.84 -4.02 16.86
N ILE A 218 20.12 -3.65 16.88
CA ILE A 218 20.64 -2.52 16.15
C ILE A 218 21.47 -3.01 14.97
N GLN A 219 21.39 -2.29 13.85
CA GLN A 219 22.23 -2.56 12.68
C GLN A 219 23.42 -1.59 12.72
N GLY A 220 24.64 -2.13 12.64
CA GLY A 220 25.85 -1.32 12.70
C GLY A 220 26.18 -0.80 14.10
N ASP A 221 26.75 0.40 14.18
CA ASP A 221 27.22 1.00 15.42
C ASP A 221 26.08 1.61 16.25
N VAL A 222 26.16 1.48 17.57
CA VAL A 222 25.19 2.00 18.54
C VAL A 222 24.90 3.49 18.32
N LYS A 223 25.92 4.26 17.94
CA LYS A 223 25.85 5.72 17.73
C LYS A 223 24.98 6.13 16.54
N ASP A 224 24.83 5.25 15.55
CA ASP A 224 24.03 5.51 14.35
C ASP A 224 22.56 5.12 14.55
N ASN A 225 22.25 4.50 15.68
CA ASN A 225 20.93 4.02 16.02
C ASN A 225 20.21 4.99 16.96
N ARG A 226 18.89 4.98 16.88
CA ARG A 226 18.00 5.77 17.73
C ARG A 226 16.74 4.98 18.03
N LEU A 227 16.19 5.21 19.21
CA LEU A 227 14.91 4.64 19.61
C LEU A 227 13.83 5.71 19.56
N HIS A 228 12.59 5.28 19.33
CA HIS A 228 11.40 6.12 19.38
C HIS A 228 10.46 5.60 20.45
N THR A 229 9.96 6.49 21.30
CA THR A 229 8.88 6.16 22.23
C THR A 229 7.60 5.86 21.46
N LYS A 230 6.81 4.91 21.96
CA LYS A 230 5.52 4.54 21.36
C LYS A 230 4.41 5.48 21.85
N PRO A 231 3.33 5.67 21.08
CA PRO A 231 2.13 6.35 21.57
C PRO A 231 1.52 5.56 22.72
N ASP A 232 1.04 6.26 23.75
CA ASP A 232 0.18 5.64 24.74
C ASP A 232 -1.24 5.43 24.18
N PHE A 233 -2.01 4.59 24.86
CA PHE A 233 -3.36 4.27 24.40
C PHE A 233 -4.31 5.47 24.52
N ASP A 234 -4.10 6.34 25.51
CA ASP A 234 -4.94 7.52 25.73
C ASP A 234 -4.80 8.53 24.58
N GLU A 235 -3.58 8.74 24.09
CA GLU A 235 -3.26 9.55 22.91
C GLU A 235 -3.85 8.94 21.64
N LEU A 236 -3.76 7.61 21.48
CA LEU A 236 -4.42 6.91 20.37
C LEU A 236 -5.94 7.09 20.41
N GLN A 237 -6.55 6.98 21.59
CA GLN A 237 -7.99 7.22 21.75
C GLN A 237 -8.36 8.67 21.48
N ARG A 238 -7.55 9.63 21.94
CA ARG A 238 -7.77 11.05 21.70
C ARG A 238 -7.76 11.39 20.20
N VAL A 239 -6.81 10.84 19.45
CA VAL A 239 -6.65 11.13 18.01
C VAL A 239 -7.61 10.31 17.14
N LEU A 240 -7.75 9.01 17.44
CA LEU A 240 -8.50 8.09 16.58
C LEU A 240 -9.97 7.94 17.01
N GLY A 241 -10.34 8.39 18.21
CA GLY A 241 -11.69 8.22 18.76
C GLY A 241 -12.78 8.89 17.95
N ALA A 242 -12.47 9.97 17.24
CA ALA A 242 -13.43 10.61 16.32
C ALA A 242 -13.88 9.65 15.19
N TYR A 243 -12.98 8.79 14.71
CA TYR A 243 -13.32 7.82 13.66
C TYR A 243 -13.99 6.56 14.21
N VAL A 244 -13.72 6.23 15.48
CA VAL A 244 -14.36 5.10 16.15
C VAL A 244 -15.78 5.44 16.58
N ASN A 245 -16.05 6.63 17.08
CA ASN A 245 -17.35 6.90 17.72
C ASN A 245 -18.46 7.31 16.74
N GLY A 246 -18.13 7.67 15.49
CA GLY A 246 -19.07 8.12 14.47
C GLY A 246 -19.22 9.64 14.45
#